data_AF-A0A498QD76-F1
#
_entry.id   AF-A0A498QD76-F1
#
_cell.length_a   1.000
_cell.length_b   1.000
_cell.length_c   1.000
_cell.angle_alpha   90.00
_cell.angle_beta   90.00
_cell.angle_gamma   90.00
#
_symmetry.space_group_name_H-M   'P 1'
#
loop_
_entity.id
_entity.type
_entity.pdbx_description
1 polymer ?
#
loop_
_entity_poly.entity_id
_entity_poly.type
_entity_poly.pdbx_seq_one_letter_code
_entity_poly.pdbx_strand_id
1 'polypeptide(L)'
;MDLNGVDIEWVRQQLTSFVNETRAINQSGNGVLTSRTAPQCGRPRAIELVEIVRPILRRLYLEWQSENPGSKNDEFKSERDAARRLLARLDHLDEVNARLGGEDESPRITASSLHHLIWGAAETQWTLGQRHEAVLAAAKAVNSQLQAKVNRRDVSEADLVRQAFTEKAPEPGKPRLRFNTIEDDQTRESLRVGTMEFGAGCFRAIRNPVGHRPNDEIEMTEQAALERLAALSLLARFIDDTDVETVG
;
A
#
# COMPACT_ATOMS: atom_id res chain seq x y z
N MET A 1 7.10 6.58 -12.69
CA MET A 1 7.87 6.05 -13.84
C MET A 1 9.26 5.75 -13.32
N ASP A 2 9.66 4.49 -13.26
CA ASP A 2 10.97 4.10 -12.71
C ASP A 2 12.08 4.33 -13.76
N LEU A 3 12.98 5.27 -13.46
CA LEU A 3 14.10 5.66 -14.32
C LEU A 3 15.45 5.07 -13.88
N ASN A 4 15.46 4.20 -12.86
CA ASN A 4 16.70 3.65 -12.35
C ASN A 4 17.42 2.80 -13.40
N GLY A 5 18.69 3.13 -13.67
CA GLY A 5 19.52 2.44 -14.66
C GLY A 5 19.13 2.71 -16.12
N VAL A 6 18.28 3.70 -16.39
CA VAL A 6 17.82 4.05 -17.74
C VAL A 6 18.68 5.18 -18.32
N ASP A 7 19.22 4.98 -19.52
CA ASP A 7 19.83 6.05 -20.31
C ASP A 7 18.73 6.91 -20.96
N ILE A 8 18.38 8.01 -20.30
CA ILE A 8 17.29 8.91 -20.72
C ILE A 8 17.62 9.63 -22.03
N GLU A 9 18.90 9.98 -22.26
CA GLU A 9 19.31 10.66 -23.49
C GLU A 9 19.13 9.73 -24.69
N TRP A 10 19.59 8.48 -24.57
CA TRP A 10 19.38 7.46 -25.60
C TRP A 10 17.89 7.19 -25.84
N VAL A 11 17.09 7.06 -24.78
CA VAL A 11 15.63 6.88 -24.90
C VAL A 11 14.99 8.03 -25.68
N ARG A 12 15.30 9.28 -25.32
CA ARG A 12 14.78 10.47 -26.02
C ARG A 12 15.18 10.46 -27.49
N GLN A 13 16.42 10.10 -27.80
CA GLN A 13 16.92 10.02 -29.17
C GLN A 13 16.13 8.98 -29.99
N GLN A 14 15.95 7.76 -29.46
CA GLN A 14 15.22 6.69 -30.15
C GLN A 14 13.75 7.04 -30.39
N LEU A 15 13.06 7.56 -29.37
CA LEU A 15 11.66 7.97 -29.51
C LEU A 15 11.50 9.12 -30.51
N THR A 16 12.41 10.10 -30.50
CA THR A 16 12.40 11.25 -31.43
C THR A 16 12.64 10.80 -32.86
N SER A 17 13.64 9.95 -33.11
CA SER A 17 13.91 9.37 -34.43
C SER A 17 12.69 8.61 -34.95
N PHE A 18 12.09 7.75 -34.13
CA PHE A 18 10.89 7.02 -34.52
C PHE A 18 9.73 7.95 -34.89
N VAL A 19 9.41 8.94 -34.06
CA VAL A 19 8.30 9.87 -34.32
C VAL A 19 8.50 10.66 -35.60
N ASN A 20 9.72 11.10 -35.88
CA ASN A 20 10.04 11.91 -37.05
C ASN A 20 10.08 11.08 -38.33
N GLU A 21 10.76 9.93 -38.32
CA GLU A 21 10.93 9.07 -39.49
C GLU A 21 9.64 8.35 -39.90
N THR A 22 8.77 8.02 -38.93
CA THR A 22 7.50 7.30 -39.18
C THR A 22 6.30 8.22 -39.36
N ARG A 23 6.53 9.50 -39.66
CA ARG A 23 5.44 10.45 -39.97
C ARG A 23 4.54 9.85 -41.07
N ALA A 24 3.23 9.86 -40.82
CA ALA A 24 2.25 9.30 -41.73
C ALA A 24 2.16 10.14 -43.02
N ILE A 25 2.33 9.48 -44.17
CA ILE A 25 2.15 10.05 -45.51
C ILE A 25 0.94 9.41 -46.19
N ASN A 26 0.03 10.23 -46.72
CA ASN A 26 -1.16 9.75 -47.43
C ASN A 26 -0.75 8.99 -48.71
N GLN A 27 -1.47 7.90 -49.01
CA GLN A 27 -1.16 7.01 -50.13
C GLN A 27 -2.06 7.22 -51.36
N SER A 28 -2.80 8.34 -51.43
CA SER A 28 -3.62 8.66 -52.61
C SER A 28 -2.73 9.05 -53.79
N GLY A 29 -3.10 8.60 -54.99
CA GLY A 29 -2.34 8.84 -56.23
C GLY A 29 -3.05 8.27 -57.45
N ASN A 30 -2.72 8.78 -58.65
CA ASN A 30 -3.25 8.34 -59.96
C ASN A 30 -4.75 7.99 -59.98
N GLY A 31 -5.61 8.89 -59.47
CA GLY A 31 -7.07 8.70 -59.49
C GLY A 31 -7.63 7.76 -58.41
N VAL A 32 -6.79 7.23 -57.52
CA VAL A 32 -7.21 6.42 -56.37
C VAL A 32 -7.15 7.26 -55.09
N LEU A 33 -8.30 7.38 -54.42
CA LEU A 33 -8.43 8.03 -53.11
C LEU A 33 -8.38 6.97 -52.00
N THR A 34 -7.51 7.16 -51.01
CA THR A 34 -7.42 6.26 -49.85
C THR A 34 -7.15 7.02 -48.55
N SER A 35 -7.76 6.55 -47.47
CA SER A 35 -7.45 6.99 -46.11
C SER A 35 -6.20 6.34 -45.53
N ARG A 36 -5.61 5.34 -46.22
CA ARG A 36 -4.41 4.65 -45.74
C ARG A 36 -3.19 5.55 -45.82
N THR A 37 -2.33 5.40 -44.82
CA THR A 37 -1.04 6.08 -44.74
C THR A 37 0.08 5.06 -44.65
N ALA A 38 1.25 5.44 -45.15
CA ALA A 38 2.49 4.71 -44.91
C ALA A 38 3.44 5.58 -44.06
N PRO A 39 4.42 4.99 -43.36
CA PRO A 39 5.49 5.78 -42.74
C PRO A 39 6.38 6.42 -43.81
N GLN A 40 6.79 7.67 -43.60
CA GLN A 40 7.65 8.43 -44.52
C GLN A 40 8.96 7.71 -44.85
N CYS A 41 9.58 7.06 -43.86
CA CYS A 41 10.81 6.28 -44.05
C CYS A 41 10.62 4.94 -44.77
N GLY A 42 9.38 4.59 -45.14
CA GLY A 42 9.03 3.29 -45.69
C GLY A 42 8.83 2.22 -44.61
N ARG A 43 7.98 1.23 -44.92
CA ARG A 43 7.57 0.19 -43.96
C ARG A 43 8.74 -0.63 -43.40
N PRO A 44 9.77 -1.05 -44.17
CA PRO A 44 10.90 -1.81 -43.62
C PRO A 44 11.65 -1.05 -42.52
N ARG A 45 11.97 0.22 -42.77
CA ARG A 45 12.65 1.08 -41.79
C ARG A 45 11.80 1.33 -40.54
N ALA A 46 10.50 1.52 -40.71
CA ALA A 46 9.59 1.69 -39.59
C ALA A 46 9.53 0.43 -38.68
N ILE A 47 9.65 -0.77 -39.25
CA ILE A 47 9.73 -2.02 -38.49
C ILE A 47 11.03 -2.08 -37.67
N GLU A 48 12.18 -1.69 -38.22
CA GLU A 48 13.43 -1.66 -37.44
C GLU A 48 13.34 -0.73 -36.22
N LEU A 49 12.80 0.48 -36.43
CA LEU A 49 12.67 1.47 -35.36
C LEU A 49 11.68 1.02 -34.29
N VAL A 50 10.56 0.36 -34.68
CA VAL A 50 9.53 -0.06 -33.72
C VAL A 50 10.02 -1.16 -32.78
N GLU A 51 10.94 -2.02 -33.23
CA GLU A 51 11.52 -3.09 -32.39
C GLU A 51 12.44 -2.54 -31.30
N ILE A 52 12.92 -1.29 -31.41
CA ILE A 52 13.62 -0.57 -30.33
C ILE A 52 12.62 0.16 -29.43
N VAL A 53 11.62 0.81 -30.03
CA VAL A 53 10.64 1.64 -29.32
C VAL A 53 9.71 0.82 -28.43
N ARG A 54 9.25 -0.35 -28.88
CA ARG A 54 8.33 -1.19 -28.11
C ARG A 54 8.90 -1.62 -26.74
N PRO A 55 10.15 -2.11 -26.64
CA PRO A 55 10.78 -2.36 -25.35
C PRO A 55 10.82 -1.12 -24.44
N ILE A 56 11.18 0.05 -24.98
CA ILE A 56 11.20 1.32 -24.23
C ILE A 56 9.79 1.61 -23.67
N LEU A 57 8.76 1.55 -24.53
CA LEU A 57 7.38 1.81 -24.13
C LEU A 57 6.90 0.79 -23.08
N ARG A 58 7.19 -0.51 -23.26
CA ARG A 58 6.83 -1.56 -22.29
C ARG A 58 7.46 -1.34 -20.92
N ARG A 59 8.69 -0.79 -20.88
CA ARG A 59 9.41 -0.56 -19.62
C ARG A 59 8.98 0.74 -18.93
N LEU A 60 8.81 1.82 -19.69
CA LEU A 60 8.65 3.18 -19.13
C LEU A 60 7.21 3.70 -19.19
N TYR A 61 6.32 3.01 -19.90
CA TYR A 61 4.92 3.42 -20.08
C TYR A 61 4.02 2.19 -20.10
N LEU A 62 3.82 1.56 -18.95
CA LEU A 62 3.10 0.28 -18.82
C LEU A 62 1.76 0.22 -19.57
N GLU A 63 0.98 1.29 -19.50
CA GLU A 63 -0.37 1.42 -20.09
C GLU A 63 -0.40 2.00 -21.52
N TRP A 64 0.73 1.97 -22.25
CA TRP A 64 0.81 2.68 -23.52
C TRP A 64 -0.17 2.14 -24.58
N GLN A 65 -0.43 0.83 -24.63
CA GLN A 65 -1.36 0.26 -25.61
C GLN A 65 -2.81 0.64 -25.33
N SER A 66 -3.23 0.67 -24.06
CA SER A 66 -4.60 1.00 -23.66
C SER A 66 -4.90 2.48 -23.88
N GLU A 67 -3.93 3.36 -23.61
CA GLU A 67 -4.06 4.81 -23.80
C GLU A 67 -3.89 5.28 -25.26
N ASN A 68 -3.32 4.45 -26.15
CA ASN A 68 -3.02 4.82 -27.54
C ASN A 68 -3.60 3.80 -28.52
N PRO A 69 -4.91 3.85 -28.80
CA PRO A 69 -5.54 2.89 -29.70
C PRO A 69 -4.96 2.97 -31.12
N GLY A 70 -4.73 1.78 -31.70
CA GLY A 70 -4.25 1.62 -33.08
C GLY A 70 -5.24 2.11 -34.13
N SER A 71 -4.81 2.11 -35.39
CA SER A 71 -5.61 2.53 -36.53
C SER A 71 -5.62 1.47 -37.62
N LYS A 72 -6.77 1.28 -38.26
CA LYS A 72 -6.89 0.43 -39.46
C LYS A 72 -6.20 1.04 -40.69
N ASN A 73 -5.94 2.36 -40.65
CA ASN A 73 -5.40 3.13 -41.76
C ASN A 73 -3.91 3.50 -41.58
N ASP A 74 -3.37 3.33 -40.38
CA ASP A 74 -2.01 3.73 -40.02
C ASP A 74 -1.42 2.71 -39.03
N GLU A 75 -0.56 1.84 -39.57
CA GLU A 75 0.02 0.69 -38.87
C GLU A 75 0.80 1.09 -37.61
N PHE A 76 1.49 2.23 -37.63
CA PHE A 76 2.40 2.66 -36.55
C PHE A 76 1.83 3.79 -35.69
N LYS A 77 0.54 4.10 -35.85
CA LYS A 77 -0.11 5.20 -35.10
C LYS A 77 0.01 5.01 -33.59
N SER A 78 -0.30 3.81 -33.09
CA SER A 78 -0.34 3.51 -31.65
C SER A 78 1.01 3.79 -31.00
N GLU A 79 2.08 3.22 -31.56
CA GLU A 79 3.43 3.41 -31.06
C GLU A 79 3.91 4.86 -31.20
N ARG A 80 3.53 5.55 -32.28
CA ARG A 80 3.96 6.94 -32.51
C ARG A 80 3.27 7.91 -31.55
N ASP A 81 1.99 7.71 -31.27
CA ASP A 81 1.26 8.48 -30.26
C ASP A 81 1.82 8.20 -28.86
N ALA A 82 2.09 6.93 -28.55
CA ALA A 82 2.72 6.53 -27.29
C ALA A 82 4.12 7.13 -27.11
N ALA A 83 4.95 7.11 -28.16
CA ALA A 83 6.30 7.70 -28.15
C ALA A 83 6.25 9.21 -27.91
N ARG A 84 5.31 9.94 -28.54
CA ARG A 84 5.09 11.37 -28.30
C ARG A 84 4.68 11.66 -26.85
N ARG A 85 3.77 10.85 -26.30
CA ARG A 85 3.35 10.99 -24.90
C ARG A 85 4.50 10.72 -23.94
N LEU A 86 5.29 9.66 -24.19
CA LEU A 86 6.43 9.34 -23.34
C LEU A 86 7.50 10.44 -23.41
N LEU A 87 7.80 10.98 -24.58
CA LEU A 87 8.67 12.15 -24.73
C LEU A 87 8.19 13.33 -23.89
N ALA A 88 6.90 13.70 -24.00
CA ALA A 88 6.32 14.77 -23.20
C ALA A 88 6.38 14.49 -21.69
N ARG A 89 6.11 13.24 -21.27
CA ARG A 89 6.24 12.85 -19.85
C ARG A 89 7.67 13.02 -19.35
N LEU A 90 8.68 12.66 -20.16
CA LEU A 90 10.08 12.86 -19.82
C LEU A 90 10.46 14.35 -19.78
N ASP A 91 9.98 15.17 -20.72
CA ASP A 91 10.22 16.62 -20.77
C ASP A 91 9.71 17.36 -19.53
N HIS A 92 8.54 16.97 -19.04
CA HIS A 92 7.88 17.63 -17.92
C HIS A 92 8.09 16.93 -16.57
N LEU A 93 8.88 15.85 -16.52
CA LEU A 93 9.01 15.04 -15.30
C LEU A 93 9.52 15.87 -14.11
N ASP A 94 10.58 16.64 -14.32
CA ASP A 94 11.19 17.46 -13.26
C ASP A 94 10.23 18.58 -12.79
N GLU A 95 9.51 19.21 -13.72
CA GLU A 95 8.52 20.23 -13.41
C GLU A 95 7.37 19.64 -12.59
N VAL A 96 6.80 18.51 -13.03
CA VAL A 96 5.70 17.82 -12.36
C VAL A 96 6.14 17.38 -10.95
N ASN A 97 7.31 16.76 -10.83
CA ASN A 97 7.86 16.34 -9.55
C ASN A 97 8.12 17.52 -8.61
N ALA A 98 8.67 18.63 -9.11
CA ALA A 98 8.90 19.83 -8.31
C ALA A 98 7.61 20.49 -7.81
N ARG A 99 6.50 20.35 -8.56
CA ARG A 99 5.22 20.99 -8.24
C ARG A 99 4.28 20.13 -7.40
N LEU A 100 4.31 18.81 -7.59
CA LEU A 100 3.39 17.89 -6.93
C LEU A 100 4.05 17.06 -5.81
N GLY A 101 5.37 17.18 -5.66
CA GLY A 101 6.18 16.16 -4.99
C GLY A 101 6.37 14.98 -5.94
N GLY A 102 7.59 14.44 -6.02
CA GLY A 102 7.85 13.26 -6.85
C GLY A 102 6.96 12.06 -6.47
N GLU A 103 7.03 10.98 -7.25
CA GLU A 103 6.36 9.74 -6.88
C GLU A 103 6.90 9.26 -5.51
N ASP A 104 6.04 9.28 -4.48
CA ASP A 104 6.34 8.67 -3.19
C ASP A 104 6.26 7.15 -3.33
N GLU A 105 7.44 6.53 -3.54
CA GLU A 105 7.62 5.08 -3.67
C GLU A 105 7.57 4.34 -2.32
N SER A 106 7.30 5.05 -1.21
CA SER A 106 7.23 4.41 0.11
C SER A 106 6.08 3.40 0.18
N PRO A 107 6.28 2.23 0.82
CA PRO A 107 5.20 1.29 1.09
C PRO A 107 4.06 1.96 1.86
N ARG A 108 2.82 1.74 1.40
CA ARG A 108 1.61 2.30 2.02
C ARG A 108 0.87 1.23 2.80
N ILE A 109 0.46 1.56 4.02
CA ILE A 109 -0.49 0.76 4.79
C ILE A 109 -1.86 1.39 4.60
N THR A 110 -2.80 0.63 4.03
CA THR A 110 -4.20 1.02 3.96
C THR A 110 -4.94 0.59 5.23
N ALA A 111 -5.90 1.38 5.69
CA ALA A 111 -6.61 1.03 6.93
C ALA A 111 -7.36 -0.31 6.83
N SER A 112 -7.82 -0.67 5.62
CA SER A 112 -8.44 -1.97 5.32
C SER A 112 -7.48 -3.17 5.38
N SER A 113 -6.16 -2.96 5.39
CA SER A 113 -5.16 -4.04 5.54
C SER A 113 -4.73 -4.25 7.00
N LEU A 114 -5.24 -3.44 7.93
CA LEU A 114 -5.10 -3.68 9.37
C LEU A 114 -5.83 -4.96 9.79
N HIS A 115 -5.54 -5.43 10.99
CA HIS A 115 -6.21 -6.60 11.57
C HIS A 115 -7.74 -6.43 11.52
N HIS A 116 -8.44 -7.46 11.04
CA HIS A 116 -9.87 -7.37 10.70
C HIS A 116 -10.75 -6.90 11.87
N LEU A 117 -10.48 -7.34 13.12
CA LEU A 117 -11.20 -6.87 14.31
C LEU A 117 -11.00 -5.37 14.60
N ILE A 118 -9.83 -4.82 14.23
CA ILE A 118 -9.52 -3.41 14.44
C ILE A 118 -10.25 -2.56 13.43
N TRP A 119 -10.04 -2.86 12.15
CA TRP A 119 -10.66 -2.07 11.10
C TRP A 119 -12.18 -2.19 11.16
N GLY A 120 -12.71 -3.40 11.31
CA GLY A 120 -14.16 -3.62 11.41
C GLY A 120 -14.81 -2.90 12.58
N ALA A 121 -14.11 -2.71 13.70
CA ALA A 121 -14.62 -1.92 14.82
C ALA A 121 -14.52 -0.39 14.58
N ALA A 122 -13.50 0.05 13.87
CA ALA A 122 -13.21 1.47 13.65
C ALA A 122 -13.93 2.08 12.45
N GLU A 123 -14.22 1.28 11.42
CA GLU A 123 -14.62 1.71 10.07
C GLU A 123 -15.79 2.70 10.08
N THR A 124 -16.90 2.36 10.75
CA THR A 124 -18.09 3.22 10.80
C THR A 124 -17.76 4.61 11.33
N GLN A 125 -17.05 4.70 12.45
CA GLN A 125 -16.69 5.98 13.07
C GLN A 125 -15.66 6.73 12.24
N TRP A 126 -14.74 5.99 11.61
CA TRP A 126 -13.76 6.55 10.69
C TRP A 126 -14.41 7.25 9.50
N THR A 127 -15.37 6.59 8.84
CA THR A 127 -16.11 7.16 7.71
C THR A 127 -16.90 8.40 8.10
N LEU A 128 -17.36 8.50 9.36
CA LEU A 128 -18.03 9.68 9.90
C LEU A 128 -17.06 10.80 10.32
N GLY A 129 -15.75 10.63 10.13
CA GLY A 129 -14.72 11.57 10.58
C GLY A 129 -14.48 11.56 12.10
N GLN A 130 -15.13 10.66 12.84
CA GLN A 130 -15.05 10.53 14.29
C GLN A 130 -13.84 9.70 14.69
N ARG A 131 -12.64 10.25 14.44
CA ARG A 131 -11.36 9.55 14.62
C ARG A 131 -11.16 9.06 16.06
N HIS A 132 -11.54 9.85 17.06
CA HIS A 132 -11.47 9.47 18.48
C HIS A 132 -12.30 8.22 18.77
N GLU A 133 -13.55 8.22 18.35
CA GLU A 133 -14.47 7.10 18.53
C GLU A 133 -14.00 5.85 17.76
N ALA A 134 -13.41 6.03 16.57
CA ALA A 134 -12.84 4.94 15.79
C ALA A 134 -11.70 4.23 16.55
N VAL A 135 -10.77 4.98 17.13
CA VAL A 135 -9.68 4.42 17.94
C VAL A 135 -10.21 3.79 19.24
N LEU A 136 -11.20 4.42 19.89
CA LEU A 136 -11.82 3.87 21.09
C LEU A 136 -12.52 2.53 20.82
N ALA A 137 -13.25 2.43 19.70
CA ALA A 137 -13.91 1.21 19.28
C ALA A 137 -12.90 0.10 18.99
N ALA A 138 -11.83 0.39 18.27
CA ALA A 138 -10.72 -0.54 18.04
C ALA A 138 -10.08 -1.02 19.36
N ALA A 139 -9.82 -0.12 20.31
CA ALA A 139 -9.22 -0.49 21.59
C ALA A 139 -10.14 -1.43 22.40
N LYS A 140 -11.45 -1.17 22.38
CA LYS A 140 -12.46 -2.06 22.99
C LYS A 140 -12.49 -3.42 22.30
N ALA A 141 -12.33 -3.47 20.98
CA ALA A 141 -12.31 -4.71 20.21
C ALA A 141 -11.12 -5.60 20.59
N VAL A 142 -9.89 -5.05 20.70
CA VAL A 142 -8.72 -5.83 21.15
C VAL A 142 -8.88 -6.35 22.57
N ASN A 143 -9.40 -5.51 23.48
CA ASN A 143 -9.65 -5.99 24.84
C ASN A 143 -10.67 -7.14 24.83
N SER A 144 -11.73 -7.02 24.03
CA SER A 144 -12.75 -8.07 23.90
C SER A 144 -12.17 -9.36 23.32
N GLN A 145 -11.28 -9.27 22.32
CA GLN A 145 -10.54 -10.40 21.77
C GLN A 145 -9.70 -11.09 22.85
N LEU A 146 -8.92 -10.34 23.62
CA LEU A 146 -8.12 -10.87 24.72
C LEU A 146 -9.00 -11.55 25.78
N GLN A 147 -10.03 -10.84 26.25
CA GLN A 147 -10.99 -11.35 27.25
C GLN A 147 -11.67 -12.64 26.79
N ALA A 148 -12.05 -12.72 25.52
CA ALA A 148 -12.62 -13.93 24.94
C ALA A 148 -11.60 -15.06 24.90
N LYS A 149 -10.36 -14.78 24.48
CA LYS A 149 -9.29 -15.78 24.36
C LYS A 149 -8.89 -16.38 25.71
N VAL A 150 -8.82 -15.56 26.77
CA VAL A 150 -8.51 -16.05 28.13
C VAL A 150 -9.75 -16.36 28.98
N ASN A 151 -10.95 -16.19 28.42
CA ASN A 151 -12.24 -16.33 29.12
C ASN A 151 -12.30 -15.60 30.47
N ARG A 152 -11.87 -14.33 30.50
CA ARG A 152 -11.80 -13.50 31.73
C ARG A 152 -12.23 -12.08 31.48
N ARG A 153 -12.90 -11.47 32.47
CA ARG A 153 -13.37 -10.07 32.46
C ARG A 153 -13.28 -9.39 33.83
N ASP A 154 -12.55 -9.99 34.76
CA ASP A 154 -12.53 -9.67 36.19
C ASP A 154 -11.50 -8.59 36.58
N VAL A 155 -10.63 -8.18 35.65
CA VAL A 155 -9.55 -7.22 35.90
C VAL A 155 -9.48 -6.16 34.79
N SER A 156 -8.77 -5.07 35.07
CA SER A 156 -8.54 -3.99 34.09
C SER A 156 -7.80 -4.48 32.85
N GLU A 157 -7.97 -3.81 31.71
CA GLU A 157 -7.41 -4.23 30.42
C GLU A 157 -5.88 -4.38 30.48
N ALA A 158 -5.20 -3.40 31.07
CA ALA A 158 -3.73 -3.43 31.21
C ALA A 158 -3.23 -4.47 32.21
N ASP A 159 -4.05 -4.86 33.19
CA ASP A 159 -3.71 -5.92 34.14
C ASP A 159 -4.01 -7.30 33.55
N LEU A 160 -5.07 -7.42 32.76
CA LEU A 160 -5.39 -8.64 32.01
C LEU A 160 -4.24 -9.05 31.09
N VAL A 161 -3.67 -8.09 30.33
CA VAL A 161 -2.49 -8.36 29.48
C VAL A 161 -1.32 -8.87 30.32
N ARG A 162 -1.00 -8.22 31.44
CA ARG A 162 0.11 -8.64 32.31
C ARG A 162 -0.10 -10.04 32.87
N GLN A 163 -1.31 -10.33 33.35
CA GLN A 163 -1.65 -11.65 33.90
C GLN A 163 -1.72 -12.75 32.83
N ALA A 164 -2.15 -12.42 31.61
CA ALA A 164 -2.21 -13.37 30.51
C ALA A 164 -0.80 -13.74 30.01
N PHE A 165 0.08 -12.74 29.85
CA PHE A 165 1.40 -12.96 29.29
C PHE A 165 2.50 -13.25 30.32
N THR A 166 2.25 -13.22 31.63
CA THR A 166 3.29 -13.49 32.66
C THR A 166 3.95 -14.88 32.51
N GLU A 167 5.20 -15.01 32.97
CA GLU A 167 5.96 -16.28 32.98
C GLU A 167 5.39 -17.30 33.95
N LYS A 168 4.66 -16.85 34.98
CA LYS A 168 4.11 -17.71 36.02
C LYS A 168 3.22 -18.79 35.41
N ALA A 169 3.24 -19.99 36.00
CA ALA A 169 2.38 -21.09 35.62
C ALA A 169 0.88 -20.68 35.65
N PRO A 170 0.02 -21.31 34.82
CA PRO A 170 -1.42 -21.12 34.90
C PRO A 170 -1.97 -21.42 36.31
N GLU A 171 -2.96 -20.64 36.73
CA GLU A 171 -3.71 -20.87 37.98
C GLU A 171 -5.19 -21.12 37.63
N PRO A 172 -5.99 -21.74 38.51
CA PRO A 172 -7.42 -21.91 38.28
C PRO A 172 -8.09 -20.56 37.96
N GLY A 173 -8.76 -20.49 36.81
CA GLY A 173 -9.41 -19.27 36.32
C GLY A 173 -8.46 -18.17 35.82
N LYS A 174 -7.14 -18.42 35.77
CA LYS A 174 -6.14 -17.51 35.20
C LYS A 174 -5.25 -18.27 34.21
N PRO A 175 -5.71 -18.49 32.98
CA PRO A 175 -4.86 -19.09 31.94
C PRO A 175 -3.72 -18.15 31.53
N ARG A 176 -2.79 -18.70 30.75
CA ARG A 176 -1.66 -17.96 30.19
C ARG A 176 -1.68 -18.02 28.67
N LEU A 177 -1.10 -16.99 28.05
CA LEU A 177 -0.84 -16.94 26.62
C LEU A 177 0.63 -17.23 26.37
N ARG A 178 0.90 -18.11 25.40
CA ARG A 178 2.24 -18.53 24.97
C ARG A 178 2.37 -18.56 23.46
N PHE A 179 3.57 -18.33 22.95
CA PHE A 179 3.89 -18.45 21.54
C PHE A 179 4.49 -19.85 21.24
N ASN A 180 3.66 -20.90 21.31
CA ASN A 180 4.16 -22.28 21.20
C ASN A 180 4.68 -22.64 19.80
N THR A 181 4.36 -21.84 18.78
CA THR A 181 4.83 -21.98 17.40
C THR A 181 6.28 -21.50 17.21
N ILE A 182 6.87 -20.81 18.19
CA ILE A 182 8.25 -20.31 18.11
C ILE A 182 9.19 -21.31 18.75
N GLU A 183 10.04 -21.97 17.96
CA GLU A 183 10.94 -23.02 18.45
C GLU A 183 12.04 -22.49 19.39
N ASP A 184 12.62 -21.33 19.08
CA ASP A 184 13.70 -20.74 19.88
C ASP A 184 13.18 -20.14 21.20
N ASP A 185 13.61 -20.72 22.33
CA ASP A 185 13.13 -20.34 23.66
C ASP A 185 13.47 -18.88 24.03
N GLN A 186 14.65 -18.39 23.65
CA GLN A 186 15.06 -17.01 23.92
C GLN A 186 14.21 -15.99 23.15
N THR A 187 13.93 -16.27 21.88
CA THR A 187 13.05 -15.45 21.04
C THR A 187 11.62 -15.51 21.56
N ARG A 188 11.13 -16.69 21.92
CA ARG A 188 9.78 -16.89 22.48
C ARG A 188 9.58 -16.06 23.74
N GLU A 189 10.56 -16.08 24.63
CA GLU A 189 10.53 -15.34 25.89
C GLU A 189 10.61 -13.83 25.66
N SER A 190 11.50 -13.39 24.77
CA SER A 190 11.62 -11.97 24.39
C SER A 190 10.31 -11.44 23.79
N LEU A 191 9.67 -12.22 22.91
CA LEU A 191 8.40 -11.84 22.31
C LEU A 191 7.26 -11.83 23.33
N ARG A 192 7.21 -12.79 24.26
CA ARG A 192 6.23 -12.83 25.35
C ARG A 192 6.33 -11.59 26.23
N VAL A 193 7.53 -11.25 26.70
CA VAL A 193 7.76 -10.06 27.53
C VAL A 193 7.47 -8.78 26.75
N GLY A 194 7.94 -8.70 25.50
CA GLY A 194 7.69 -7.55 24.62
C GLY A 194 6.19 -7.32 24.37
N THR A 195 5.44 -8.38 24.07
CA THR A 195 3.99 -8.32 23.86
C THR A 195 3.26 -7.89 25.14
N MET A 196 3.69 -8.39 26.30
CA MET A 196 3.14 -8.02 27.60
C MET A 196 3.26 -6.50 27.86
N GLU A 197 4.47 -5.96 27.70
CA GLU A 197 4.73 -4.53 27.94
C GLU A 197 4.11 -3.64 26.88
N PHE A 198 4.20 -4.03 25.60
CA PHE A 198 3.58 -3.32 24.49
C PHE A 198 2.05 -3.26 24.65
N GLY A 199 1.41 -4.38 24.95
CA GLY A 199 -0.05 -4.46 25.12
C GLY A 199 -0.54 -3.66 26.32
N ALA A 200 0.14 -3.77 27.47
CA ALA A 200 -0.17 -2.95 28.63
C ALA A 200 0.04 -1.45 28.36
N GLY A 201 1.09 -1.12 27.59
CA GLY A 201 1.36 0.24 27.09
C GLY A 201 0.24 0.76 26.19
N CYS A 202 -0.24 -0.03 25.23
CA CYS A 202 -1.34 0.34 24.35
C CYS A 202 -2.61 0.70 25.14
N PHE A 203 -3.02 -0.12 26.12
CA PHE A 203 -4.19 0.21 26.93
C PHE A 203 -4.00 1.47 27.79
N ARG A 204 -2.81 1.68 28.34
CA ARG A 204 -2.53 2.88 29.18
C ARG A 204 -2.37 4.16 28.36
N ALA A 205 -1.76 4.10 27.19
CA ALA A 205 -1.40 5.28 26.40
C ALA A 205 -2.42 5.63 25.31
N ILE A 206 -3.20 4.65 24.84
CA ILE A 206 -4.20 4.85 23.78
C ILE A 206 -5.60 4.87 24.38
N ARG A 207 -6.03 3.77 25.01
CA ARG A 207 -7.41 3.64 25.50
C ARG A 207 -7.73 4.62 26.63
N ASN A 208 -6.85 4.74 27.63
CA ASN A 208 -7.15 5.57 28.80
C ASN A 208 -7.29 7.07 28.46
N PRO A 209 -6.39 7.71 27.68
CA PRO A 209 -6.56 9.10 27.31
C PRO A 209 -7.79 9.34 26.44
N VAL A 210 -8.07 8.45 25.48
CA VAL A 210 -9.25 8.56 24.60
C VAL A 210 -10.56 8.34 25.37
N GLY A 211 -10.56 7.51 26.42
CA GLY A 211 -11.73 7.25 27.24
C GLY A 211 -12.00 8.26 28.36
N HIS A 212 -11.04 9.13 28.69
CA HIS A 212 -11.14 10.05 29.83
C HIS A 212 -11.08 11.53 29.47
N ARG A 213 -10.71 11.90 28.24
CA ARG A 213 -10.68 13.29 27.78
C ARG A 213 -11.91 13.59 26.93
N PRO A 214 -12.62 14.72 27.15
CA PRO A 214 -13.67 15.18 26.25
C PRO A 214 -13.13 15.34 24.83
N ASN A 215 -13.89 14.91 23.81
CA ASN A 215 -13.51 14.93 22.39
C ASN A 215 -13.15 16.35 21.87
N ASP A 216 -13.56 17.37 22.60
CA ASP A 216 -13.47 18.80 22.34
C ASP A 216 -12.16 19.45 22.82
N GLU A 217 -11.32 18.74 23.57
CA GLU A 217 -10.06 19.31 24.10
C GLU A 217 -8.81 19.00 23.24
N ILE A 218 -8.86 17.98 22.37
CA ILE A 218 -7.74 17.60 21.49
C ILE A 218 -8.32 17.14 20.16
N GLU A 219 -7.98 17.79 19.05
CA GLU A 219 -8.30 17.26 17.72
C GLU A 219 -7.29 16.14 17.37
N MET A 220 -7.78 14.93 17.06
CA MET A 220 -6.90 13.83 16.65
C MET A 220 -6.81 13.82 15.13
N THR A 221 -5.60 14.08 14.63
CA THR A 221 -5.30 14.03 13.20
C THR A 221 -5.49 12.61 12.67
N GLU A 222 -5.69 12.52 11.36
CA GLU A 222 -5.81 11.23 10.66
C GLU A 222 -4.59 10.33 10.88
N GLN A 223 -3.41 10.91 10.70
CA GLN A 223 -2.15 10.20 10.92
C GLN A 223 -2.04 9.66 12.35
N ALA A 224 -2.31 10.49 13.36
CA ALA A 224 -2.27 10.10 14.76
C ALA A 224 -3.28 8.97 15.08
N ALA A 225 -4.45 8.99 14.44
CA ALA A 225 -5.45 7.94 14.59
C ALA A 225 -4.99 6.64 13.91
N LEU A 226 -4.45 6.69 12.69
CA LEU A 226 -3.92 5.53 11.97
C LEU A 226 -2.77 4.87 12.74
N GLU A 227 -1.86 5.64 13.33
CA GLU A 227 -0.76 5.10 14.15
C GLU A 227 -1.27 4.29 15.35
N ARG A 228 -2.33 4.80 16.01
CA ARG A 228 -2.98 4.10 17.13
C ARG A 228 -3.70 2.84 16.67
N LEU A 229 -4.41 2.90 15.54
CA LEU A 229 -5.05 1.72 14.94
C LEU A 229 -4.02 0.67 14.52
N ALA A 230 -2.88 1.08 13.96
CA ALA A 230 -1.79 0.20 13.59
C ALA A 230 -1.16 -0.49 14.81
N ALA A 231 -0.93 0.24 15.90
CA ALA A 231 -0.44 -0.33 17.16
C ALA A 231 -1.40 -1.38 17.73
N LEU A 232 -2.70 -1.08 17.76
CA LEU A 232 -3.74 -2.02 18.21
C LEU A 232 -3.86 -3.23 17.26
N SER A 233 -3.70 -3.03 15.96
CA SER A 233 -3.66 -4.08 14.95
C SER A 233 -2.49 -5.03 15.14
N LEU A 234 -1.31 -4.52 15.46
CA LEU A 234 -0.17 -5.36 15.79
C LEU A 234 -0.41 -6.16 17.07
N LEU A 235 -0.97 -5.54 18.11
CA LEU A 235 -1.33 -6.23 19.35
C LEU A 235 -2.36 -7.35 19.11
N ALA A 236 -3.37 -7.11 18.29
CA ALA A 236 -4.38 -8.11 17.94
C ALA A 236 -3.77 -9.34 17.27
N ARG A 237 -2.77 -9.14 16.39
CA ARG A 237 -2.02 -10.24 15.75
C ARG A 237 -1.19 -11.02 16.77
N PHE A 238 -0.48 -10.34 17.66
CA PHE A 238 0.25 -11.02 18.74
C PHE A 238 -0.68 -11.84 19.64
N ILE A 239 -1.89 -11.35 19.91
CA ILE A 239 -2.89 -12.12 20.66
C ILE A 239 -3.31 -13.35 19.85
N ASP A 240 -3.59 -13.24 18.55
CA ASP A 240 -3.97 -14.38 17.71
C ASP A 240 -2.88 -15.46 17.63
N ASP A 241 -1.62 -15.05 17.52
CA ASP A 241 -0.46 -15.94 17.39
C ASP A 241 -0.09 -16.71 18.68
N THR A 242 -0.89 -16.57 19.74
CA THR A 242 -0.69 -17.28 21.00
C THR A 242 -1.63 -18.45 21.21
N ASP A 243 -1.20 -19.44 21.97
CA ASP A 243 -2.03 -20.52 22.49
C ASP A 243 -2.37 -20.28 23.95
N VAL A 244 -3.51 -20.84 24.38
CA VAL A 244 -4.01 -20.75 25.74
C VAL A 244 -3.53 -21.94 26.56
N GLU A 245 -2.77 -21.68 27.62
CA GLU A 245 -2.39 -22.68 28.63
C GLU A 245 -3.28 -22.56 29.87
N THR A 246 -3.92 -23.66 30.25
CA THR A 246 -4.70 -23.79 31.49
C THR A 246 -3.98 -24.68 32.49
N VAL A 247 -4.50 -24.77 33.71
CA VAL A 247 -4.08 -25.83 34.64
C VAL A 247 -4.40 -27.18 33.99
N GLY A 248 -3.43 -28.09 33.99
CA GLY A 248 -3.58 -29.46 33.48
C GLY A 248 -4.41 -30.36 34.38
#